data_AF-A0A1Y1QEE7-F1
#
_entry.id   AF-A0A1Y1QEE7-F1
#
_cell.length_a   1.000
_cell.length_b   1.000
_cell.length_c   1.000
_cell.angle_alpha   90.00
_cell.angle_beta   90.00
_cell.angle_gamma   90.00
#
_symmetry.space_group_name_H-M   'P 1'
#
loop_
_entity.id
_entity.type
_entity.pdbx_description
1 polymer ?
#
loop_
_entity_poly.entity_id
_entity_poly.type
_entity_poly.pdbx_seq_one_letter_code
_entity_poly.pdbx_strand_id
1 'polypeptide(L)'
;DMLAPIISLLRPVSPLAWLPIGLLVFQKAEPAAIWVIFISSIWPMIINTAVGVSRIPQDYLNVARVLNLSSWKMFTKILLPATLPYVMTGVRLAIGVAWLVIVAAEMLTGGVGLGFWVWDEWNNLNVEHIIIAIFVVGLIGLLLEQFLLLLASRLRTE
;
A
#
# COMPACT_ATOMS: atom_id res chain seq x y z
N ASP A 1 19.74 -12.32 -1.28
CA ASP A 1 20.48 -11.57 -0.25
C ASP A 1 21.13 -10.25 -0.66
N MET A 2 21.04 -9.77 -1.92
CA MET A 2 21.60 -8.45 -2.31
C MET A 2 20.60 -7.28 -2.28
N LEU A 3 19.29 -7.52 -2.19
CA LEU A 3 18.26 -6.48 -2.12
C LEU A 3 17.87 -6.09 -0.68
N ALA A 4 18.23 -6.92 0.31
CA ALA A 4 17.95 -6.67 1.72
C ALA A 4 18.53 -5.33 2.24
N PRO A 5 19.74 -4.88 1.83
CA PRO A 5 20.27 -3.59 2.25
C PRO A 5 19.51 -2.40 1.68
N ILE A 6 19.10 -2.46 0.41
CA ILE A 6 18.36 -1.40 -0.28
C ILE A 6 16.96 -1.26 0.33
N ILE A 7 16.29 -2.39 0.56
CA ILE A 7 14.98 -2.42 1.24
C ILE A 7 15.10 -1.86 2.66
N SER A 8 16.21 -2.13 3.37
CA SER A 8 16.44 -1.65 4.73
C SER A 8 16.83 -0.17 4.81
N LEU A 9 17.48 0.38 3.78
CA LEU A 9 17.84 1.80 3.66
C LEU A 9 16.68 2.70 3.25
N LEU A 10 15.77 2.18 2.41
CA LEU A 10 14.59 2.92 1.95
C LEU A 10 13.41 2.81 2.93
N ARG A 11 13.38 1.78 3.79
CA ARG A 11 12.32 1.55 4.80
C ARG A 11 12.07 2.71 5.77
N PRO A 12 13.11 3.38 6.34
CA PRO A 12 12.89 4.43 7.34
C PRO A 12 12.67 5.81 6.72
N VAL A 13 12.79 5.95 5.40
CA VAL A 13 12.57 7.25 4.74
C VAL A 13 11.07 7.54 4.74
N SER A 14 10.69 8.65 5.37
CA SER A 14 9.30 9.13 5.33
C SER A 14 8.82 9.20 3.87
N PRO A 15 7.65 8.62 3.53
CA PRO A 15 7.06 8.75 2.19
C PRO A 15 7.08 10.19 1.67
N LEU A 16 6.77 11.17 2.53
CA LEU A 16 6.69 12.57 2.14
C LEU A 16 8.04 13.18 1.74
N ALA A 17 9.17 12.60 2.16
CA ALA A 17 10.49 13.06 1.74
C ALA A 17 10.71 12.87 0.22
N TRP A 18 9.92 12.02 -0.44
CA TRP A 18 9.97 11.80 -1.89
C TRP A 18 9.15 12.83 -2.68
N LEU A 19 8.31 13.63 -2.01
CA LEU A 19 7.40 14.56 -2.66
C LEU A 19 8.11 15.67 -3.45
N PRO A 20 9.18 16.33 -2.94
CA PRO A 20 9.92 17.32 -3.72
C PRO A 20 10.54 16.74 -5.01
N ILE A 21 10.98 15.48 -4.97
CA ILE A 21 11.51 14.79 -6.16
C ILE A 21 10.39 14.57 -7.18
N GLY A 22 9.21 14.13 -6.72
CA GLY A 22 8.03 14.00 -7.56
C GLY A 22 7.63 15.34 -8.19
N LEU A 23 7.59 16.42 -7.40
CA LEU A 23 7.28 17.76 -7.91
C LEU A 23 8.32 18.25 -8.92
N LEU A 24 9.60 17.98 -8.69
CA LEU A 24 10.68 18.35 -9.62
C LEU A 24 10.55 17.64 -10.98
N VAL A 25 10.21 16.34 -10.96
CA VAL A 25 10.09 15.52 -12.17
C VAL A 25 8.81 15.80 -12.93
N PHE A 26 7.67 15.86 -12.23
CA PHE A 26 6.35 15.94 -12.87
C PHE A 26 5.82 17.38 -13.01
N GLN A 27 6.41 18.33 -12.28
CA GLN A 27 6.02 19.75 -12.27
C GLN A 27 4.53 20.00 -11.95
N LYS A 28 3.85 19.00 -11.36
CA LYS A 28 2.42 19.02 -11.02
C LYS A 28 2.20 18.27 -9.71
N ALA A 29 1.26 18.77 -8.90
CA ALA A 29 0.91 18.21 -7.59
C ALA A 29 0.33 16.79 -7.67
N GLU A 30 -0.66 16.57 -8.54
CA GLU A 30 -1.37 15.30 -8.63
C GLU A 30 -0.45 14.13 -9.03
N PRO A 31 0.38 14.20 -10.11
CA PRO A 31 1.29 13.11 -10.44
C PRO A 31 2.39 12.91 -9.39
N ALA A 32 2.83 13.98 -8.72
CA ALA A 32 3.80 13.88 -7.63
C ALA A 32 3.21 13.14 -6.42
N ALA A 33 1.95 13.40 -6.05
CA ALA A 33 1.26 12.67 -4.99
C ALA A 33 1.13 11.18 -5.34
N ILE A 34 0.71 10.86 -6.56
CA ILE A 34 0.60 9.46 -7.04
C ILE A 34 1.96 8.75 -6.97
N TRP A 35 3.03 9.42 -7.38
CA TRP A 35 4.39 8.88 -7.31
C TRP A 35 4.82 8.53 -5.89
N VAL A 36 4.56 9.42 -4.93
CA VAL A 36 4.91 9.22 -3.52
C VAL A 36 4.08 8.07 -2.91
N ILE A 37 2.80 8.00 -3.24
CA ILE A 37 1.92 6.89 -2.84
C ILE A 37 2.45 5.56 -3.41
N PHE A 38 2.86 5.54 -4.68
CA PHE A 38 3.41 4.36 -5.32
C PHE A 38 4.70 3.86 -4.63
N ILE A 39 5.70 4.73 -4.43
CA ILE A 39 6.96 4.35 -3.79
C ILE A 39 6.78 3.88 -2.35
N SER A 40 5.82 4.45 -1.62
CA SER A 40 5.58 4.06 -0.22
C SER A 40 4.78 2.76 -0.07
N SER A 41 3.81 2.53 -0.96
CA SER A 41 2.91 1.37 -0.91
C SER A 41 3.49 0.11 -1.56
N ILE A 42 4.54 0.22 -2.39
CA ILE A 42 5.15 -0.94 -3.06
C ILE A 42 5.90 -1.87 -2.08
N TRP A 43 6.48 -1.34 -1.00
CA TRP A 43 7.29 -2.14 -0.07
C TRP A 43 6.48 -3.16 0.71
N PRO A 44 5.35 -2.80 1.35
CA PRO A 44 4.48 -3.78 2.01
C PRO A 44 4.04 -4.90 1.05
N MET A 45 3.75 -4.57 -0.21
CA MET A 45 3.36 -5.54 -1.24
C MET A 45 4.49 -6.55 -1.51
N ILE A 46 5.69 -6.05 -1.83
CA ILE A 46 6.83 -6.90 -2.16
C ILE A 46 7.21 -7.78 -0.96
N ILE A 47 7.31 -7.19 0.23
CA ILE A 47 7.76 -7.90 1.43
C ILE A 47 6.77 -9.01 1.81
N ASN A 48 5.46 -8.72 1.85
CA ASN A 48 4.48 -9.74 2.24
C ASN A 48 4.37 -10.84 1.19
N THR A 49 4.43 -10.49 -0.10
CA THR A 49 4.44 -11.48 -1.18
C THR A 49 5.67 -12.38 -1.09
N ALA A 50 6.86 -11.81 -0.89
CA ALA A 50 8.10 -12.57 -0.73
C ALA A 50 8.04 -13.52 0.47
N VAL A 51 7.54 -13.04 1.62
CA VAL A 51 7.32 -13.88 2.80
C VAL A 51 6.34 -15.01 2.51
N GLY A 52 5.26 -14.74 1.76
CA GLY A 52 4.30 -15.75 1.35
C GLY A 52 4.94 -16.86 0.51
N VAL A 53 5.76 -16.49 -0.49
CA VAL A 53 6.47 -17.45 -1.34
C VAL A 53 7.46 -18.27 -0.52
N SER A 54 8.24 -17.65 0.37
CA SER A 54 9.22 -18.34 1.22
C SER A 54 8.60 -19.28 2.26
N ARG A 55 7.31 -19.13 2.56
CA ARG A 55 6.59 -19.99 3.52
C ARG A 55 5.89 -21.19 2.89
N ILE A 56 5.94 -21.34 1.57
CA ILE A 56 5.38 -22.51 0.89
C ILE A 56 6.19 -23.75 1.30
N PRO A 57 5.55 -24.82 1.82
CA PRO A 57 6.28 -26.04 2.18
C PRO A 57 6.97 -26.66 0.96
N GLN A 58 8.18 -27.16 1.17
CA GLN A 58 8.99 -27.76 0.11
C GLN A 58 8.28 -28.92 -0.59
N ASP A 59 7.37 -29.61 0.11
CA ASP A 59 6.57 -30.72 -0.42
C ASP A 59 5.72 -30.32 -1.62
N TYR A 60 5.13 -29.12 -1.62
CA TYR A 60 4.38 -28.61 -2.78
C TYR A 60 5.28 -28.47 -4.01
N LEU A 61 6.52 -28.01 -3.82
CA LEU A 61 7.51 -27.88 -4.90
C LEU A 61 8.00 -29.24 -5.38
N ASN A 62 8.15 -30.21 -4.47
CA ASN A 62 8.55 -31.57 -4.80
C ASN A 62 7.45 -32.30 -5.59
N VAL A 63 6.18 -32.17 -5.20
CA VAL A 63 5.03 -32.72 -5.94
C VAL A 63 4.95 -32.10 -7.34
N ALA A 64 5.15 -30.78 -7.46
CA ALA A 64 5.20 -30.12 -8.76
C ALA A 64 6.30 -30.68 -9.69
N ARG A 65 7.46 -31.01 -9.10
CA ARG A 65 8.59 -31.61 -9.82
C ARG A 65 8.30 -33.05 -10.24
N VAL A 66 7.69 -33.86 -9.38
CA VAL A 66 7.30 -35.25 -9.69
C VAL A 66 6.23 -35.30 -10.78
N LEU A 67 5.25 -34.39 -10.73
CA LEU A 67 4.19 -34.26 -11.73
C LEU A 67 4.65 -33.52 -13.01
N ASN A 68 5.91 -33.10 -13.07
CA ASN A 68 6.52 -32.37 -14.19
C ASN A 68 5.65 -31.21 -14.69
N LEU A 69 5.11 -30.42 -13.75
CA LEU A 69 4.24 -29.29 -14.06
C LEU A 69 5.02 -28.18 -14.77
N SER A 70 4.40 -27.58 -15.80
CA SER A 70 4.95 -26.37 -16.43
C SER A 70 4.98 -25.19 -15.45
N SER A 71 5.92 -24.26 -15.63
CA SER A 71 6.08 -23.08 -14.75
C SER A 71 4.78 -22.27 -14.60
N TRP A 72 3.97 -22.19 -15.65
CA TRP A 72 2.67 -21.53 -15.61
C TRP A 72 1.64 -22.26 -14.74
N LYS A 73 1.59 -23.60 -14.83
CA LYS A 73 0.71 -24.41 -13.96
C LYS A 73 1.17 -24.35 -12.51
N MET A 74 2.48 -24.38 -12.27
CA MET A 74 3.05 -24.21 -10.93
C MET A 74 2.67 -22.85 -10.34
N PHE A 75 2.78 -21.77 -11.12
CA PHE A 75 2.38 -20.44 -10.68
C PHE A 75 0.89 -20.36 -10.35
N THR A 76 0.02 -20.75 -11.28
CA THR A 76 -1.43 -20.58 -11.13
C THR A 76 -2.11 -21.56 -10.18
N LYS A 77 -1.59 -22.79 -10.04
CA LYS A 77 -2.21 -23.84 -9.20
C LYS A 77 -1.58 -24.01 -7.83
N ILE A 78 -0.33 -23.56 -7.64
CA ILE A 78 0.40 -23.77 -6.38
C ILE A 78 0.79 -22.42 -5.78
N LEU A 79 1.63 -21.65 -6.48
CA LEU A 79 2.18 -20.42 -5.91
C LEU A 79 1.10 -19.38 -5.64
N LEU A 80 0.25 -19.07 -6.61
CA LEU A 80 -0.76 -18.02 -6.50
C LEU A 80 -1.81 -18.33 -5.42
N PRO A 81 -2.44 -19.52 -5.35
CA PRO A 81 -3.35 -19.84 -4.25
C PRO A 81 -2.67 -19.87 -2.88
N ALA A 82 -1.46 -20.45 -2.78
CA ALA A 82 -0.76 -20.56 -1.50
C ALA A 82 -0.28 -19.21 -0.95
N THR A 83 0.06 -18.27 -1.84
CA THR A 83 0.52 -16.93 -1.45
C THR A 83 -0.58 -15.89 -1.35
N LEU A 84 -1.79 -16.18 -1.86
CA LEU A 84 -2.92 -15.25 -1.87
C LEU A 84 -3.20 -14.60 -0.50
N PRO A 85 -3.22 -15.34 0.63
CA PRO A 85 -3.45 -14.71 1.95
C PRO A 85 -2.36 -13.69 2.33
N TYR A 86 -1.11 -13.95 1.92
CA TYR A 86 0.01 -13.05 2.16
C TYR A 86 -0.03 -11.83 1.23
N VAL A 87 -0.39 -12.02 -0.04
CA VAL A 87 -0.62 -10.92 -0.98
C VAL A 87 -1.72 -10.00 -0.45
N MET A 88 -2.84 -10.55 0.03
CA MET A 88 -3.92 -9.76 0.63
C MET A 88 -3.49 -8.98 1.87
N THR A 89 -2.60 -9.56 2.68
CA THR A 89 -1.98 -8.84 3.82
C THR A 89 -1.12 -7.68 3.32
N GLY A 90 -0.35 -7.89 2.26
CA GLY A 90 0.41 -6.84 1.58
C GLY A 90 -0.48 -5.72 1.07
N VAL A 91 -1.60 -6.05 0.41
CA VAL A 91 -2.57 -5.09 -0.15
C VAL A 91 -3.17 -4.23 0.98
N ARG A 92 -3.59 -4.86 2.07
CA ARG A 92 -4.14 -4.14 3.24
C ARG A 92 -3.14 -3.12 3.78
N LEU A 93 -1.89 -3.53 3.98
CA LEU A 93 -0.85 -2.65 4.50
C LEU A 93 -0.51 -1.52 3.51
N ALA A 94 -0.42 -1.84 2.22
CA ALA A 94 -0.14 -0.89 1.16
C ALA A 94 -1.21 0.21 1.07
N ILE A 95 -2.49 -0.16 1.20
CA ILE A 95 -3.60 0.80 1.17
C ILE A 95 -3.64 1.66 2.43
N GLY A 96 -3.37 1.08 3.61
CA GLY A 96 -3.26 1.86 4.85
C GLY A 96 -2.16 2.93 4.76
N VAL A 97 -1.01 2.57 4.20
CA VAL A 97 0.08 3.53 3.93
C VAL A 97 -0.36 4.56 2.89
N ALA A 98 -0.95 4.14 1.77
CA ALA A 98 -1.42 5.03 0.72
C ALA A 98 -2.42 6.08 1.25
N TRP A 99 -3.35 5.67 2.12
CA TRP A 99 -4.33 6.55 2.76
C TRP A 99 -3.69 7.64 3.63
N LEU A 100 -2.70 7.28 4.45
CA LEU A 100 -1.99 8.26 5.26
C LEU A 100 -1.17 9.23 4.39
N VAL A 101 -0.56 8.70 3.34
CA VAL A 101 0.31 9.47 2.44
C VAL A 101 -0.50 10.42 1.56
N ILE A 102 -1.65 10.02 1.02
CA ILE A 102 -2.49 10.90 0.18
C ILE A 102 -2.98 12.11 0.96
N VAL A 103 -3.49 11.90 2.18
CA VAL A 103 -3.97 12.99 3.05
C VAL A 103 -2.83 13.99 3.32
N ALA A 104 -1.66 13.49 3.70
CA ALA A 104 -0.53 14.37 3.96
C ALA A 104 0.04 15.04 2.70
N ALA A 105 0.00 14.37 1.54
CA ALA A 105 0.42 14.95 0.27
C ALA A 105 -0.53 16.11 -0.13
N GLU A 106 -1.84 15.91 -0.03
CA GLU A 106 -2.85 16.94 -0.31
C GLU A 106 -2.69 18.17 0.61
N MET A 107 -2.35 17.96 1.89
CA MET A 107 -2.04 19.06 2.81
C MET A 107 -0.87 19.91 2.34
N LEU A 108 0.17 19.30 1.74
CA LEU A 108 1.40 19.97 1.33
C LEU A 108 1.32 20.61 -0.05
N THR A 109 0.63 19.97 -1.00
CA THR A 109 0.55 20.47 -2.38
C THR A 109 -0.59 21.46 -2.60
N GLY A 110 -1.62 21.39 -1.76
CA GLY A 110 -2.79 22.24 -1.83
C GLY A 110 -3.68 22.03 -3.07
N GLY A 111 -4.81 22.74 -3.10
CA GLY A 111 -5.72 22.81 -4.24
C GLY A 111 -7.03 22.04 -4.05
N VAL A 112 -6.97 20.71 -3.93
CA VAL A 112 -8.15 19.84 -3.78
C VAL A 112 -7.83 18.67 -2.85
N GLY A 113 -8.87 18.14 -2.19
CA GLY A 113 -8.78 16.93 -1.37
C GLY A 113 -9.11 17.15 0.11
N LEU A 114 -9.25 16.05 0.84
CA LEU A 114 -9.58 16.08 2.26
C LEU A 114 -8.40 16.61 3.09
N GLY A 115 -7.17 16.28 2.69
CA GLY A 115 -5.98 16.84 3.32
C GLY A 115 -5.90 18.36 3.14
N PHE A 116 -6.19 18.84 1.93
CA PHE A 116 -6.25 20.27 1.67
C PHE A 116 -7.34 20.96 2.50
N TRP A 117 -8.52 20.35 2.65
CA TRP A 117 -9.58 20.93 3.49
C TRP A 117 -9.17 21.11 4.96
N VAL A 118 -8.47 20.14 5.55
CA VAL A 118 -7.91 20.28 6.89
C VAL A 118 -6.94 21.46 6.97
N TRP A 119 -6.10 21.63 5.94
CA TRP A 119 -5.12 22.71 5.88
C TRP A 119 -5.76 24.09 5.67
N ASP A 120 -6.81 24.16 4.86
CA ASP A 120 -7.55 25.39 4.60
C ASP A 120 -8.25 25.90 5.87
N GLU A 121 -8.93 25.02 6.61
CA GLU A 121 -9.61 25.38 7.85
C GLU A 121 -8.63 25.75 8.98
N TRP A 122 -7.43 25.18 8.97
CA TRP A 122 -6.33 25.63 9.83
C TRP A 122 -5.96 27.09 9.55
N ASN A 123 -5.84 27.48 8.28
CA ASN A 123 -5.55 28.88 7.91
C ASN A 123 -6.72 29.82 8.22
N ASN A 124 -7.96 29.33 8.18
CA ASN A 124 -9.15 30.08 8.59
C ASN A 124 -9.35 30.15 10.11
N LEU A 125 -8.48 29.50 10.91
CA LEU A 125 -8.57 29.38 12.37
C LEU A 125 -9.91 28.78 12.85
N ASN A 126 -10.60 28.01 12.00
CA ASN A 126 -11.89 27.42 12.29
C ASN A 126 -11.73 26.01 12.86
N VAL A 127 -11.51 25.94 14.16
CA VAL A 127 -11.23 24.67 14.87
C VAL A 127 -12.41 23.69 14.78
N GLU A 128 -13.65 24.19 14.75
CA GLU A 128 -14.84 23.35 14.63
C GLU A 128 -14.80 22.53 13.32
N HIS A 129 -14.47 23.18 12.22
CA HIS A 129 -14.39 22.53 10.91
C HIS A 129 -13.18 21.57 10.79
N ILE A 130 -12.05 21.89 11.43
CA ILE A 130 -10.89 20.98 11.48
C ILE A 130 -11.26 19.65 12.15
N ILE A 131 -12.02 19.69 13.24
CA ILE A 131 -12.47 18.49 13.96
C ILE A 131 -13.37 17.64 13.07
N ILE A 132 -14.31 18.27 12.35
CA ILE A 132 -15.19 17.58 11.40
C ILE A 132 -14.36 16.94 10.27
N ALA A 133 -13.37 17.66 9.74
CA ALA A 133 -12.49 17.16 8.69
C ALA A 133 -11.69 15.94 9.14
N ILE A 134 -11.10 15.97 10.34
CA ILE A 134 -10.41 14.82 10.94
C ILE A 134 -11.36 13.63 11.11
N PHE A 135 -12.60 13.86 11.54
CA PHE A 135 -13.59 12.81 11.69
C PHE A 135 -13.95 12.17 10.33
N VAL A 136 -14.15 12.97 9.28
CA VAL A 136 -14.43 12.49 7.92
C VAL A 136 -13.25 11.68 7.37
N VAL A 137 -12.02 12.15 7.54
CA VAL A 137 -10.80 11.42 7.14
C VAL A 137 -10.70 10.09 7.87
N GLY A 138 -10.94 10.08 9.19
CA GLY A 138 -10.93 8.85 10.00
C GLY A 138 -12.00 7.85 9.54
N LEU A 139 -13.22 8.34 9.27
CA LEU A 139 -14.34 7.51 8.83
C LEU A 139 -14.06 6.86 7.47
N ILE A 140 -13.58 7.63 6.49
CA ILE A 140 -13.28 7.12 5.15
C ILE A 140 -12.13 6.12 5.21
N GLY A 141 -11.08 6.40 5.98
CA GLY A 141 -9.97 5.47 6.19
C GLY A 141 -10.45 4.14 6.77
N LEU A 142 -11.33 4.18 7.77
CA LEU A 142 -11.91 3.00 8.39
C LEU A 142 -12.82 2.22 7.42
N LEU A 143 -13.63 2.90 6.60
CA LEU A 143 -14.46 2.26 5.59
C LEU A 143 -13.61 1.55 4.52
N LEU A 144 -12.53 2.19 4.07
CA LEU A 144 -11.58 1.58 3.13
C LEU A 144 -10.94 0.33 3.74
N GLU A 145 -10.50 0.40 4.99
CA GLU A 145 -9.91 -0.75 5.67
C GLU A 145 -10.92 -1.91 5.81
N GLN A 146 -12.14 -1.63 6.26
CA GLN A 146 -13.18 -2.65 6.41
C GLN A 146 -13.56 -3.29 5.06
N PHE A 147 -13.69 -2.49 4.01
CA PHE A 147 -13.97 -2.99 2.67
C PHE A 147 -12.91 -4.00 2.21
N LEU A 148 -11.62 -3.71 2.46
CA LEU A 148 -10.53 -4.62 2.11
C LEU A 148 -10.51 -5.90 2.95
N LEU A 149 -10.83 -5.80 4.25
CA LEU A 149 -10.94 -6.96 5.11
C LEU A 149 -12.06 -7.89 4.65
N LEU A 150 -13.20 -7.34 4.24
CA LEU A 150 -14.29 -8.11 3.65
C LEU A 150 -13.86 -8.79 2.35
N LEU A 151 -13.18 -8.07 1.47
CA LEU A 151 -12.65 -8.65 0.23
C LEU A 151 -11.66 -9.79 0.51
N ALA A 152 -10.76 -9.61 1.47
CA ALA A 152 -9.79 -10.60 1.89
C ALA A 152 -10.46 -11.85 2.50
N SER A 153 -11.52 -11.68 3.29
CA SER A 153 -12.25 -12.81 3.87
C SER A 153 -12.93 -13.68 2.82
N ARG A 154 -13.46 -13.09 1.73
CA ARG A 154 -14.10 -13.84 0.64
C ARG A 154 -13.11 -14.70 -0.14
N LEU A 155 -11.88 -14.23 -0.31
CA LEU A 155 -10.81 -14.95 -1.02
C LEU A 155 -10.20 -16.08 -0.19
N ARG A 156 -10.47 -16.13 1.13
CA ARG A 156 -9.93 -17.16 2.04
C ARG A 156 -10.88 -18.36 2.23
N THR A 157 -12.13 -18.23 1.79
CA THR A 157 -13.20 -19.23 1.97
C THR A 157 -13.27 -20.31 0.89
N GLU A 158 -12.25 -20.44 0.03
CA GLU A 158 -12.11 -21.57 -0.91
C GLU A 158 -10.89 -22.44 -0.62
#